data_AF-A0A952WBP7-F1
#
_entry.id   AF-A0A952WBP7-F1
#
_cell.length_a   1.000
_cell.length_b   1.000
_cell.length_c   1.000
_cell.angle_alpha   90.00
_cell.angle_beta   90.00
_cell.angle_gamma   90.00
#
_symmetry.space_group_name_H-M   'P 1'
#
loop_
_entity.id
_entity.type
_entity.pdbx_description
1 polymer ?
#
loop_
_entity_poly.entity_id
_entity_poly.type
_entity_poly.pdbx_seq_one_letter_code
_entity_poly.pdbx_strand_id
1 'polypeptide(L)'
;MSLVAVFAGLATIIGLVGLFGFVVLPIGRALGVKIGEEWELGFIGLGLIVVVASGFTVGFLIRDAWLRRAIKGCIDAARCGMCDYSLLGLPILAGVVTCPECGHTLDLVRAGLSSEDVLGKDVRP
;
A
#
# COMPACT_ATOMS: atom_id res chain seq x y z
N MET A 1 5.69 -8.08 12.66
CA MET A 1 6.11 -8.14 11.24
C MET A 1 4.86 -8.00 10.39
N SER A 2 4.80 -7.02 9.50
CA SER A 2 3.62 -6.81 8.64
C SER A 2 3.45 -8.01 7.71
N LEU A 3 2.21 -8.47 7.53
CA LEU A 3 1.82 -9.53 6.57
C LEU A 3 2.47 -9.32 5.19
N VAL A 4 2.55 -8.06 4.78
CA VAL A 4 3.27 -7.55 3.60
C VAL A 4 4.72 -8.05 3.49
N ALA A 5 5.48 -8.04 4.60
CA ALA A 5 6.88 -8.46 4.60
C ALA A 5 7.02 -9.97 4.37
N VAL A 6 6.06 -10.76 4.88
CA VAL A 6 6.03 -12.21 4.66
C VAL A 6 5.75 -12.52 3.19
N PHE A 7 4.74 -11.87 2.61
CA PHE A 7 4.42 -12.04 1.18
C PHE A 7 5.55 -11.57 0.26
N ALA A 8 6.17 -10.43 0.56
CA ALA A 8 7.33 -9.95 -0.18
C ALA A 8 8.50 -10.93 -0.09
N GLY A 9 8.80 -11.45 1.11
CA GLY A 9 9.84 -12.46 1.31
C GLY A 9 9.58 -13.74 0.52
N LEU A 10 8.35 -14.25 0.57
CA LEU A 10 7.96 -15.48 -0.12
C LEU A 10 8.05 -15.32 -1.64
N ALA A 11 7.56 -14.20 -2.18
CA ALA A 11 7.65 -13.87 -3.59
C ALA A 11 9.11 -13.74 -4.06
N THR A 12 9.99 -13.18 -3.22
CA THR A 12 11.42 -13.05 -3.51
C THR A 12 12.10 -14.41 -3.56
N ILE A 13 11.83 -15.29 -2.59
CA ILE A 13 12.39 -16.66 -2.56
C ILE A 13 11.93 -17.45 -3.80
N ILE A 14 10.65 -17.40 -4.12
CA ILE A 14 10.07 -18.06 -5.29
C ILE A 14 10.69 -17.48 -6.59
N GLY A 15 10.88 -16.16 -6.65
CA GLY A 15 11.63 -15.45 -7.70
C GLY A 15 13.04 -15.99 -7.90
N LEU A 16 13.80 -16.11 -6.82
CA LEU A 16 15.16 -16.61 -6.85
C LEU A 16 15.24 -18.09 -7.28
N VAL A 17 14.30 -18.93 -6.82
CA VAL A 17 14.22 -20.35 -7.22
C VAL A 17 13.89 -20.48 -8.71
N GLY A 18 12.92 -19.69 -9.20
CA GLY A 18 12.57 -19.66 -10.63
C GLY A 18 13.73 -19.17 -11.50
N LEU A 19 14.40 -18.09 -11.09
CA LEU A 19 15.59 -17.56 -11.78
C LEU A 19 16.74 -18.57 -11.77
N PHE A 20 16.98 -19.23 -10.64
CA PHE A 20 18.00 -20.27 -10.52
C PHE A 20 17.71 -21.44 -11.46
N GLY A 21 16.47 -21.94 -11.50
CA GLY A 21 16.07 -22.98 -12.45
C GLY A 21 16.29 -22.55 -13.90
N PHE A 22 15.91 -21.31 -14.25
CA PHE A 22 16.09 -20.73 -15.58
C PHE A 22 17.56 -20.63 -16.00
N VAL A 23 18.49 -20.36 -15.08
CA VAL A 23 19.93 -20.28 -15.34
C VAL A 23 20.59 -21.67 -15.36
N VAL A 24 20.20 -22.56 -14.46
CA VAL A 24 20.86 -23.88 -14.30
C VAL A 24 20.44 -24.86 -15.40
N LEU A 25 19.19 -24.82 -15.87
CA LEU A 25 18.70 -25.67 -16.97
C LEU A 25 19.54 -25.61 -18.25
N PRO A 26 19.83 -24.43 -18.84
CA PRO A 26 20.63 -24.35 -20.06
C PRO A 26 22.08 -24.81 -19.82
N ILE A 27 22.64 -24.60 -18.61
CA ILE A 27 23.97 -25.09 -18.24
C ILE A 27 23.97 -26.62 -18.16
N GLY A 28 22.95 -27.22 -17.53
CA GLY A 28 22.78 -28.67 -17.48
C GLY A 28 22.65 -29.29 -18.88
N ARG A 29 21.92 -28.62 -19.80
CA ARG A 29 21.86 -29.00 -21.22
C ARG A 29 23.22 -28.94 -21.90
N ALA A 30 23.98 -27.87 -21.69
CA ALA A 30 25.32 -27.73 -22.24
C ALA A 30 26.28 -28.82 -21.74
N LEU A 31 26.05 -29.35 -20.53
CA LEU A 31 26.81 -30.44 -19.93
C LEU A 31 26.29 -31.85 -20.29
N GLY A 32 25.27 -31.96 -21.14
CA GLY A 32 24.74 -33.25 -21.58
C GLY A 32 23.90 -34.00 -20.53
N VAL A 33 23.44 -33.32 -19.48
CA VAL A 33 22.55 -33.91 -18.46
C VAL A 33 21.17 -34.10 -19.08
N LYS A 34 20.71 -35.36 -19.19
CA LYS A 34 19.34 -35.68 -19.67
C LYS A 34 18.33 -35.44 -18.55
N ILE A 35 17.77 -34.25 -18.51
CA ILE A 35 16.60 -33.92 -17.69
C ILE A 35 15.34 -34.33 -18.46
N GLY A 36 14.36 -34.95 -17.79
CA GLY A 36 13.12 -35.39 -18.43
C GLY A 36 12.31 -34.22 -18.96
N GLU A 37 11.73 -34.35 -20.16
CA GLU A 37 11.00 -33.30 -20.88
C GLU A 37 9.84 -32.70 -20.06
N GLU A 38 9.20 -33.49 -19.20
CA GLU A 38 8.11 -33.05 -18.32
C GLU A 38 8.53 -31.97 -17.30
N TRP A 39 9.80 -31.97 -16.89
CA TRP A 39 10.32 -30.99 -15.93
C TRP A 39 10.53 -29.62 -16.56
N GLU A 40 10.82 -29.55 -17.87
CA GLU A 40 11.11 -28.28 -18.55
C GLU A 40 9.89 -27.38 -18.64
N LEU A 41 8.75 -27.96 -19.00
CA LEU A 41 7.46 -27.25 -19.02
C LEU A 41 7.08 -26.76 -17.63
N GLY A 42 7.38 -27.57 -16.59
CA GLY A 42 7.18 -27.19 -15.20
C GLY A 42 7.95 -25.94 -14.79
N PHE A 43 9.24 -25.86 -15.14
CA PHE A 43 10.08 -24.69 -14.82
C PHE A 43 9.66 -23.43 -15.58
N ILE A 44 9.32 -23.55 -16.86
CA ILE A 44 8.83 -22.41 -17.66
C ILE A 44 7.50 -21.91 -17.09
N GLY A 45 6.56 -22.82 -16.82
CA GLY A 45 5.26 -22.49 -16.24
C GLY A 45 5.40 -21.81 -14.87
N LEU A 46 6.25 -22.35 -13.99
CA LEU A 46 6.56 -21.73 -12.71
C LEU A 46 7.14 -20.33 -12.90
N GLY A 47 8.16 -20.17 -13.75
CA GLY A 47 8.76 -18.87 -14.02
C GLY A 47 7.74 -17.82 -14.48
N LEU A 48 6.82 -18.20 -15.37
CA LEU A 48 5.76 -17.31 -15.84
C LEU A 48 4.81 -16.89 -14.69
N ILE A 49 4.37 -17.84 -13.86
CA ILE A 49 3.51 -17.57 -12.71
C ILE A 49 4.18 -16.58 -11.76
N VAL A 50 5.48 -16.76 -11.50
CA VAL A 50 6.26 -15.89 -10.62
C VAL A 50 6.34 -14.46 -11.16
N VAL A 51 6.63 -14.31 -12.46
CA VAL A 51 6.70 -12.99 -13.10
C VAL A 51 5.34 -12.29 -12.98
N VAL A 52 4.25 -12.97 -13.31
CA VAL A 52 2.90 -12.39 -13.22
C VAL A 52 2.55 -12.04 -11.77
N ALA A 53 2.75 -12.97 -10.82
CA ALA A 53 2.45 -12.76 -9.40
C ALA A 53 3.25 -11.60 -8.80
N SER A 54 4.51 -11.43 -9.22
CA SER A 54 5.35 -10.33 -8.77
C SER A 54 4.80 -8.97 -9.20
N GLY A 55 4.32 -8.84 -10.44
CA GLY A 55 3.70 -7.61 -10.95
C GLY A 55 2.45 -7.22 -10.15
N PHE A 56 1.57 -8.19 -9.87
CA PHE A 56 0.38 -7.97 -9.02
C PHE A 56 0.77 -7.53 -7.61
N THR A 57 1.76 -8.20 -7.02
CA THR A 57 2.24 -7.88 -5.66
C THR A 57 2.76 -6.45 -5.60
N VAL A 58 3.63 -6.05 -6.53
CA VAL A 58 4.18 -4.69 -6.59
C VAL A 58 3.06 -3.66 -6.77
N GLY A 59 2.11 -3.90 -7.67
CA GLY A 59 0.97 -3.01 -7.89
C GLY A 59 0.12 -2.81 -6.64
N PHE A 60 -0.17 -3.91 -5.91
CA PHE A 60 -0.90 -3.86 -4.66
C PHE A 60 -0.16 -3.06 -3.58
N LEU A 61 1.16 -3.25 -3.46
CA LEU A 61 1.98 -2.53 -2.48
C LEU A 61 2.06 -1.02 -2.76
N ILE A 62 2.17 -0.63 -4.03
CA ILE A 62 2.15 0.78 -4.42
C ILE A 62 0.81 1.42 -4.03
N ARG A 63 -0.31 0.74 -4.35
CA ARG A 63 -1.64 1.21 -4.00
C ARG A 63 -1.83 1.35 -2.49
N ASP A 64 -1.43 0.36 -1.71
CA ASP A 64 -1.52 0.41 -0.25
C ASP A 64 -0.67 1.54 0.33
N ALA A 65 0.56 1.73 -0.18
CA ALA A 65 1.42 2.83 0.24
C ALA A 65 0.81 4.21 -0.08
N TRP A 66 0.19 4.36 -1.24
CA TRP A 66 -0.53 5.58 -1.61
C TRP A 66 -1.72 5.84 -0.71
N LEU A 67 -2.55 4.83 -0.46
CA LEU A 67 -3.70 4.93 0.45
C LEU A 67 -3.28 5.32 1.86
N ARG A 68 -2.24 4.69 2.40
CA ARG A 68 -1.71 5.04 3.74
C ARG A 68 -1.19 6.47 3.80
N ARG A 69 -0.51 6.95 2.75
CA ARG A 69 -0.03 8.33 2.69
C ARG A 69 -1.20 9.32 2.61
N ALA A 70 -2.21 9.03 1.80
CA ALA A 70 -3.42 9.85 1.69
C ALA A 70 -4.13 9.94 3.04
N ILE A 71 -4.42 8.81 3.69
CA ILE A 71 -5.08 8.76 5.01
C ILE A 71 -4.25 9.51 6.06
N LYS A 72 -2.93 9.30 6.08
CA LYS A 72 -2.06 10.03 7.01
C LYS A 72 -2.10 11.54 6.77
N GLY A 73 -2.09 11.97 5.50
CA GLY A 73 -2.25 13.37 5.13
C GLY A 73 -3.56 13.97 5.62
N CYS A 74 -4.68 13.26 5.47
CA CYS A 74 -5.98 13.72 5.98
C CYS A 74 -5.99 13.82 7.52
N ILE A 75 -5.40 12.84 8.22
CA ILE A 75 -5.29 12.86 9.69
C ILE A 75 -4.43 14.05 10.16
N ASP A 76 -3.28 14.26 9.51
CA ASP A 76 -2.37 15.35 9.86
C ASP A 76 -2.98 16.72 9.53
N ALA A 77 -3.72 16.84 8.43
CA ALA A 77 -4.47 18.06 8.06
C ALA A 77 -5.65 18.35 9.00
N ALA A 78 -6.24 17.31 9.60
CA ALA A 78 -7.31 17.45 10.58
C ALA A 78 -6.81 17.74 12.01
N ARG A 79 -5.55 18.14 12.20
CA ARG A 79 -5.02 18.58 13.50
C ARG A 79 -5.12 20.10 13.64
N CYS A 80 -5.30 20.56 14.87
CA CYS A 80 -5.25 21.99 15.17
C CYS A 80 -3.83 22.51 15.00
N GLY A 81 -3.63 23.53 14.14
CA GLY A 81 -2.32 24.14 13.92
C GLY A 81 -1.70 24.87 15.13
N MET A 82 -2.43 25.01 16.25
CA MET A 82 -1.97 25.68 17.46
C MET A 82 -1.57 24.71 18.59
N CYS A 83 -2.41 23.71 18.88
CA CYS A 83 -2.20 22.78 20.00
C CYS A 83 -2.06 21.30 19.59
N ASP A 84 -2.06 21.00 18.29
CA ASP A 84 -1.96 19.65 17.71
C ASP A 84 -3.11 18.68 18.07
N TYR A 85 -4.19 19.20 18.67
CA TYR A 85 -5.38 18.41 18.99
C TYR A 85 -6.07 17.90 17.72
N SER A 86 -6.50 16.64 17.72
CA SER A 86 -7.22 16.01 16.59
C SER A 86 -8.64 16.55 16.48
N LEU A 87 -8.95 17.22 15.37
CA LEU A 87 -10.27 17.80 15.09
C LEU A 87 -11.25 16.80 14.44
N LEU A 88 -10.79 15.58 14.14
CA LEU A 88 -11.62 14.50 13.60
C LEU A 88 -12.84 14.19 14.49
N GLY A 89 -14.01 14.11 13.86
CA GLY A 89 -15.28 13.78 14.53
C GLY A 89 -15.93 14.93 15.30
N LEU A 90 -15.31 16.12 15.36
CA LEU A 90 -15.93 17.29 15.95
C LEU A 90 -17.07 17.82 15.06
N PRO A 91 -18.11 18.44 15.66
CA PRO A 91 -19.20 19.03 14.89
C PRO A 91 -18.70 20.15 13.99
N ILE A 92 -19.18 20.15 12.76
CA ILE A 92 -18.87 21.21 11.78
C ILE A 92 -20.02 22.22 11.83
N LEU A 93 -19.68 23.48 12.11
CA LEU A 93 -20.61 24.60 12.18
C LEU A 93 -20.28 25.58 11.06
N ALA A 94 -21.16 25.69 10.06
CA ALA A 94 -20.99 26.56 8.90
C ALA A 94 -19.63 26.37 8.17
N GLY A 95 -19.17 25.12 8.04
CA GLY A 95 -17.89 24.80 7.38
C GLY A 95 -16.63 25.04 8.22
N VAL A 96 -16.80 25.34 9.51
CA VAL A 96 -15.71 25.60 10.45
C VAL A 96 -15.74 24.57 11.58
N VAL A 97 -14.55 24.16 12.03
CA VAL A 97 -14.38 23.32 13.22
C VAL A 97 -13.66 24.12 14.30
N THR A 98 -14.21 24.17 15.50
CA THR A 98 -13.61 24.86 16.65
C THR A 98 -12.90 23.85 17.53
N CYS A 99 -11.61 24.08 17.80
CA CYS A 99 -10.84 23.26 18.72
C CYS A 99 -11.35 23.45 20.16
N PRO A 100 -11.71 22.38 20.89
CA PRO A 100 -12.20 22.49 22.26
C PRO A 100 -11.10 22.87 23.27
N GLU A 101 -9.83 22.63 22.94
CA GLU A 101 -8.70 22.88 23.85
C GLU A 101 -8.22 24.33 23.82
N CYS A 102 -8.04 24.90 22.63
CA CYS A 102 -7.47 26.25 22.47
C CYS A 102 -8.46 27.29 21.91
N GLY A 103 -9.66 26.86 21.49
CA GLY A 103 -10.65 27.73 20.86
C GLY A 103 -10.33 28.16 19.42
N HIS A 104 -9.19 27.74 18.86
CA HIS A 104 -8.84 28.07 17.48
C HIS A 104 -9.81 27.43 16.48
N THR A 105 -10.17 28.17 15.45
CA THR A 105 -11.11 27.74 14.41
C THR A 105 -10.36 27.36 13.13
N LEU A 106 -10.67 26.19 12.57
CA LEU A 106 -10.16 25.73 11.30
C LEU A 106 -11.27 25.83 10.24
N ASP A 107 -11.03 26.63 9.20
CA ASP A 107 -11.87 26.70 8.00
C ASP A 107 -11.51 25.52 7.08
N LEU A 108 -12.46 24.60 6.89
CA LEU A 108 -12.25 23.37 6.13
C LEU A 108 -11.93 23.65 4.65
N VAL A 109 -12.59 24.64 4.05
CA VAL A 109 -12.40 24.98 2.63
C VAL A 109 -11.00 25.53 2.41
N ARG A 110 -10.51 26.39 3.32
CA ARG A 110 -9.15 26.91 3.27
C ARG A 110 -8.10 25.82 3.51
N ALA A 111 -8.41 24.82 4.33
CA ALA A 111 -7.56 23.67 4.57
C ALA A 111 -7.59 22.64 3.41
N GLY A 112 -8.46 22.83 2.40
CA GLY A 112 -8.66 21.87 1.31
C GLY A 112 -9.34 20.57 1.77
N LEU A 113 -10.07 20.62 2.89
CA LEU A 113 -10.79 19.50 3.48
C LEU A 113 -12.28 19.61 3.16
N SER A 114 -12.91 18.47 2.84
CA SER A 114 -14.36 18.37 2.80
C SER A 114 -14.92 18.00 4.18
N SER A 115 -16.23 18.20 4.38
CA SER A 115 -16.89 17.76 5.61
C SER A 115 -16.87 16.23 5.78
N GLU A 116 -16.81 15.50 4.67
CA GLU A 116 -16.69 14.03 4.64
C GLU A 116 -15.33 13.56 5.17
N ASP A 117 -14.26 14.32 4.92
CA ASP A 117 -12.89 13.99 5.35
C ASP A 117 -12.71 14.07 6.87
N VAL A 118 -13.46 14.96 7.54
CA VAL A 118 -13.35 15.18 9.00
C VAL A 118 -14.25 14.24 9.79
N LEU A 119 -15.12 13.47 9.13
CA LEU A 119 -16.13 12.59 9.75
C LEU A 119 -17.05 13.35 10.74
N GLY A 120 -17.11 14.67 10.63
CA GLY A 120 -17.90 15.54 11.48
C GLY A 120 -19.35 15.57 11.02
N LYS A 121 -20.30 15.57 11.96
CA LYS A 121 -21.71 15.79 11.63
C LYS A 121 -21.89 17.27 11.28
N ASP A 122 -22.36 17.52 10.06
CA ASP A 122 -22.67 18.87 9.60
C ASP A 122 -23.94 19.36 10.30
N VAL A 123 -23.79 20.33 11.21
CA VAL A 123 -24.91 20.89 11.97
C VAL A 123 -25.43 22.10 11.19
N ARG A 124 -26.47 21.90 10.39
CA ARG A 124 -27.21 23.01 9.77
C ARG A 124 -28.01 23.74 10.87
N PRO A 125 -27.97 25.08 10.91
CA PRO A 125 -28.69 25.87 11.91
C PRO A 125 -30.21 25.71 11.80
#